data_AF-A0A066XUJ8-F1
#
_entry.id   AF-A0A066XUJ8-F1
#
_cell.length_a   1.000
_cell.length_b   1.000
_cell.length_c   1.000
_cell.angle_alpha   90.00
_cell.angle_beta   90.00
_cell.angle_gamma   90.00
#
_symmetry.space_group_name_H-M   'P 1'
#
loop_
_entity.id
_entity.type
_entity.pdbx_description
1 polymer ?
#
loop_
_entity_poly.entity_id
_entity_poly.type
_entity_poly.pdbx_seq_one_letter_code
_entity_poly.pdbx_strand_id
1 'polypeptide(L)'
;MAAMIINIQPGDEVVFPSYTFVSTVNAFVARGAKPVFVDIEKNTMNLNVNLVEGAITERTRAIVPVHYAGIVCDMDGLMDIASRHHLVVVEDAAHSLTSKYRGTCSATIGHIGCISFHETKNITPGGQGGAVLVNRSELVDRAEVVSDNGTNRVQFLRGELPMYEWQDVGSNHIMSEFLLPFCGPISRWRMPFSRPDSEFGTDTKPHSIRSRTLMDGSTCQSYLRTASITDTFST
;
A
#
# COMPACT_ATOMS: atom_id res chain seq x y z
N MET A 1 2.52 0.73 -9.80
CA MET A 1 3.18 1.23 -8.58
C MET A 1 3.90 0.14 -7.78
N ALA A 2 3.24 -0.82 -7.13
CA ALA A 2 3.92 -1.78 -6.24
C ALA A 2 5.14 -2.51 -6.86
N ALA A 3 5.01 -3.01 -8.09
CA ALA A 3 6.12 -3.64 -8.81
C ALA A 3 7.33 -2.70 -9.04
N MET A 4 7.10 -1.39 -9.16
CA MET A 4 8.18 -0.39 -9.28
C MET A 4 8.81 -0.10 -7.92
N ILE A 5 8.02 -0.05 -6.85
CA ILE A 5 8.50 0.16 -5.47
C ILE A 5 9.47 -0.95 -5.08
N ILE A 6 9.13 -2.21 -5.37
CA ILE A 6 10.01 -3.34 -5.03
C ILE A 6 11.11 -3.58 -6.07
N ASN A 7 11.23 -2.66 -7.05
CA ASN A 7 12.26 -2.66 -8.09
C ASN A 7 12.35 -3.94 -8.93
N ILE A 8 11.20 -4.50 -9.35
CA ILE A 8 11.17 -5.65 -10.26
C ILE A 8 12.00 -5.38 -11.52
N GLN A 9 12.86 -6.36 -11.84
CA GLN A 9 13.71 -6.38 -13.02
C GLN A 9 13.21 -7.40 -14.06
N PRO A 10 13.56 -7.22 -15.35
CA PRO A 10 13.31 -8.23 -16.36
C PRO A 10 13.90 -9.60 -15.99
N GLY A 11 13.06 -10.64 -16.04
CA GLY A 11 13.42 -12.01 -15.71
C GLY A 11 13.29 -12.40 -14.24
N ASP A 12 12.92 -11.46 -13.35
CA ASP A 12 12.47 -11.79 -12.00
C ASP A 12 11.18 -12.61 -12.06
N GLU A 13 11.02 -13.56 -11.16
CA GLU A 13 9.81 -14.36 -11.02
C GLU A 13 8.92 -13.83 -9.89
N VAL A 14 7.61 -13.83 -10.12
CA VAL A 14 6.62 -13.40 -9.13
C VAL A 14 5.51 -14.43 -9.06
N VAL A 15 5.19 -14.86 -7.84
CA VAL A 15 4.19 -15.90 -7.58
C VAL A 15 2.81 -15.28 -7.46
N PHE A 16 1.84 -15.83 -8.19
CA PHE A 16 0.45 -15.38 -8.22
C PHE A 16 -0.52 -16.57 -8.10
N PRO A 17 -1.75 -16.36 -7.61
CA PRO A 17 -2.84 -17.29 -7.90
C PRO A 17 -3.17 -17.24 -9.41
N SER A 18 -3.43 -18.39 -10.03
CA SER A 18 -3.93 -18.45 -11.41
C SER A 18 -5.34 -17.86 -11.56
N TYR A 19 -6.12 -17.92 -10.48
CA TYR A 19 -7.47 -17.37 -10.39
C TYR A 19 -7.44 -15.96 -9.78
N THR A 20 -7.25 -14.96 -10.63
CA THR A 20 -7.28 -13.53 -10.24
C THR A 20 -7.67 -12.63 -11.41
N PHE A 21 -7.85 -11.34 -11.13
CA PHE A 21 -8.01 -10.32 -12.15
C PHE A 21 -6.68 -10.02 -12.86
N VAL A 22 -6.74 -9.73 -14.17
CA VAL A 22 -5.55 -9.58 -15.01
C VAL A 22 -4.59 -8.48 -14.54
N SER A 23 -5.09 -7.41 -13.92
CA SER A 23 -4.25 -6.31 -13.42
C SER A 23 -3.26 -6.74 -12.35
N THR A 24 -3.56 -7.77 -11.55
CA THR A 24 -2.64 -8.33 -10.56
C THR A 24 -1.33 -8.76 -11.23
N VAL A 25 -1.41 -9.40 -12.39
CA VAL A 25 -0.26 -9.93 -13.13
C VAL A 25 0.35 -8.87 -14.06
N ASN A 26 -0.49 -8.12 -14.78
CA ASN A 26 -0.04 -7.09 -15.72
C ASN A 26 0.88 -6.05 -15.07
N ALA A 27 0.64 -5.70 -13.80
CA ALA A 27 1.46 -4.74 -13.07
C ALA A 27 2.94 -5.15 -12.98
N PHE A 28 3.21 -6.46 -12.94
CA PHE A 28 4.57 -7.02 -12.84
C PHE A 28 5.13 -7.39 -14.21
N VAL A 29 4.31 -7.92 -15.11
CA VAL A 29 4.71 -8.20 -16.51
C VAL A 29 5.13 -6.92 -17.24
N ALA A 30 4.46 -5.80 -16.98
CA ALA A 30 4.85 -4.49 -17.52
C ALA A 30 6.26 -4.03 -17.04
N ARG A 31 6.80 -4.66 -15.99
CA ARG A 31 8.18 -4.45 -15.49
C ARG A 31 9.15 -5.53 -15.96
N GLY A 32 8.69 -6.49 -16.76
CA GLY A 32 9.49 -7.60 -17.29
C GLY A 32 9.54 -8.83 -16.39
N ALA A 33 8.74 -8.90 -15.33
CA ALA A 33 8.66 -10.11 -14.52
C ALA A 33 8.02 -11.27 -15.30
N LYS A 34 8.46 -12.49 -14.98
CA LYS A 34 7.86 -13.74 -15.41
C LYS A 34 6.84 -14.21 -14.35
N PRO A 35 5.55 -14.34 -14.69
CA PRO A 35 4.56 -14.87 -13.78
C PRO A 35 4.80 -16.36 -13.48
N VAL A 36 4.73 -16.73 -12.21
CA VAL A 36 4.70 -18.11 -11.75
C VAL A 36 3.34 -18.34 -11.08
N PHE A 37 2.52 -19.18 -11.69
CA PHE A 37 1.17 -19.43 -11.21
C PHE A 37 1.14 -20.61 -10.25
N VAL A 38 0.46 -20.40 -9.13
CA VAL A 38 0.16 -21.42 -8.13
C VAL A 38 -1.36 -21.56 -8.04
N ASP A 39 -1.81 -22.79 -7.79
CA ASP A 39 -3.23 -23.10 -7.74
C ASP A 39 -3.90 -22.55 -6.47
N ILE A 40 -5.22 -22.53 -6.48
CA ILE A 40 -6.05 -22.01 -5.39
C ILE A 40 -6.62 -23.10 -4.50
N GLU A 41 -7.02 -22.72 -3.29
CA GLU A 41 -7.83 -23.57 -2.43
C GLU A 41 -9.30 -23.53 -2.86
N LYS A 42 -9.92 -24.69 -3.05
CA LYS A 42 -11.32 -24.80 -3.52
C LYS A 42 -12.33 -24.07 -2.63
N ASN A 43 -12.08 -23.96 -1.32
CA ASN A 43 -13.05 -23.42 -0.37
C ASN A 43 -13.03 -21.88 -0.31
N THR A 44 -11.86 -21.28 -0.50
CA THR A 44 -11.66 -19.82 -0.39
C THR A 44 -11.45 -19.15 -1.75
N MET A 45 -11.08 -19.94 -2.76
CA MET A 45 -10.59 -19.50 -4.06
C MET A 45 -9.32 -18.61 -3.97
N ASN A 46 -8.68 -18.59 -2.81
CA ASN A 46 -7.42 -17.88 -2.57
C ASN A 46 -6.23 -18.76 -2.93
N LEU A 47 -5.07 -18.13 -3.11
CA LEU A 47 -3.79 -18.79 -3.30
C LEU A 47 -3.56 -19.91 -2.26
N ASN A 48 -3.29 -21.14 -2.71
CA ASN A 48 -3.00 -22.26 -1.82
C ASN A 48 -1.58 -22.17 -1.28
N VAL A 49 -1.45 -21.79 -0.01
CA VAL A 49 -0.17 -21.52 0.66
C VAL A 49 0.74 -22.75 0.65
N ASN A 50 0.18 -23.95 0.75
CA ASN A 50 0.96 -25.20 0.77
C ASN A 50 1.67 -25.50 -0.55
N LEU A 51 1.23 -24.86 -1.65
CA LEU A 51 1.82 -25.04 -2.98
C LEU A 51 2.82 -23.94 -3.33
N VAL A 52 2.87 -22.85 -2.57
CA VAL A 52 3.71 -21.68 -2.87
C VAL A 52 5.18 -22.01 -2.78
N GLU A 53 5.61 -22.71 -1.74
CA GLU A 53 7.04 -22.98 -1.53
C GLU A 53 7.67 -23.80 -2.65
N GLY A 54 6.93 -24.75 -3.24
CA GLY A 54 7.39 -25.53 -4.39
C GLY A 54 7.51 -24.74 -5.70
N ALA A 55 6.95 -23.54 -5.76
CA ALA A 55 7.01 -22.64 -6.92
C ALA A 55 8.14 -21.60 -6.81
N ILE A 56 8.83 -21.53 -5.67
CA ILE A 56 9.91 -20.58 -5.45
C ILE A 56 11.18 -21.06 -6.14
N THR A 57 11.87 -20.13 -6.81
CA THR A 57 13.18 -20.32 -7.41
C THR A 57 14.12 -19.21 -6.96
N GLU A 58 15.41 -19.30 -7.31
CA GLU A 58 16.38 -18.22 -7.08
C GLU A 58 16.02 -16.89 -7.77
N ARG A 59 15.13 -16.93 -8.77
CA ARG A 59 14.64 -15.75 -9.49
C ARG A 59 13.41 -15.15 -8.82
N THR A 60 12.78 -15.83 -7.87
CA THR A 60 11.58 -15.32 -7.22
C THR A 60 11.94 -14.07 -6.40
N ARG A 61 11.11 -13.03 -6.53
CA ARG A 61 11.25 -11.77 -5.77
C ARG A 61 10.05 -11.45 -4.92
N ALA A 62 8.87 -11.88 -5.34
CA ALA A 62 7.64 -11.53 -4.65
C ALA A 62 6.58 -12.61 -4.75
N ILE A 63 5.67 -12.57 -3.77
CA ILE A 63 4.42 -13.32 -3.75
C ILE A 63 3.28 -12.31 -3.69
N VAL A 64 2.28 -12.47 -4.55
CA VAL A 64 1.15 -11.55 -4.68
C VAL A 64 -0.15 -12.30 -4.38
N PRO A 65 -0.50 -12.48 -3.09
CA PRO A 65 -1.79 -13.06 -2.72
C PRO A 65 -2.94 -12.10 -3.09
N VAL A 66 -4.06 -12.68 -3.49
CA VAL A 66 -5.28 -11.93 -3.82
C VAL A 66 -6.35 -12.34 -2.83
N HIS A 67 -6.90 -11.38 -2.09
CA HIS A 67 -7.94 -11.62 -1.09
C HIS A 67 -9.31 -11.72 -1.76
N TYR A 68 -9.57 -12.87 -2.37
CA TYR A 68 -10.74 -13.09 -3.21
C TYR A 68 -12.04 -12.96 -2.41
N ALA A 69 -13.03 -12.28 -3.01
CA ALA A 69 -14.34 -12.00 -2.40
C ALA A 69 -14.27 -11.37 -0.98
N GLY A 70 -13.17 -10.70 -0.64
CA GLY A 70 -12.95 -10.13 0.69
C GLY A 70 -12.47 -11.14 1.74
N ILE A 71 -12.26 -12.41 1.37
CA ILE A 71 -11.67 -13.42 2.25
C ILE A 71 -10.16 -13.23 2.21
N VAL A 72 -9.56 -12.82 3.34
CA VAL A 72 -8.10 -12.64 3.42
C VAL A 72 -7.41 -14.00 3.33
N CYS A 73 -6.28 -14.06 2.61
CA CYS A 73 -5.50 -15.28 2.46
C CYS A 73 -4.90 -15.71 3.80
N ASP A 74 -4.35 -16.93 3.87
CA ASP A 74 -3.58 -17.35 5.04
C ASP A 74 -2.23 -16.59 5.09
N MET A 75 -2.29 -15.40 5.68
CA MET A 75 -1.17 -14.47 5.69
C MET A 75 -0.05 -14.90 6.63
N ASP A 76 -0.34 -15.63 7.72
CA ASP A 76 0.72 -16.14 8.59
C ASP A 76 1.64 -17.10 7.81
N GLY A 77 1.06 -18.05 7.08
CA GLY A 77 1.83 -18.99 6.26
C GLY A 77 2.58 -18.31 5.11
N LEU A 78 1.94 -17.35 4.42
CA LEU A 78 2.60 -16.61 3.35
C LEU A 78 3.76 -15.74 3.85
N MET A 79 3.59 -15.08 5.00
CA MET A 79 4.64 -14.26 5.59
C MET A 79 5.79 -15.11 6.13
N ASP A 80 5.52 -16.29 6.69
CA ASP A 80 6.57 -17.25 7.07
C ASP A 80 7.40 -17.68 5.86
N ILE A 81 6.76 -18.16 4.79
CA ILE A 81 7.43 -18.55 3.54
C ILE A 81 8.26 -17.39 3.00
N ALA A 82 7.66 -16.20 2.91
CA ALA A 82 8.34 -15.03 2.39
C ALA A 82 9.56 -14.65 3.23
N SER A 83 9.48 -14.74 4.57
CA SER A 83 10.60 -14.48 5.46
C SER A 83 11.74 -15.48 5.27
N ARG A 84 11.44 -16.78 5.12
CA ARG A 84 12.47 -17.82 4.94
C ARG A 84 13.20 -17.71 3.60
N HIS A 85 12.52 -17.20 2.58
CA HIS A 85 13.04 -17.06 1.22
C HIS A 85 13.44 -15.61 0.85
N HIS A 86 13.37 -14.67 1.78
CA HIS A 86 13.67 -13.24 1.58
C HIS A 86 12.84 -12.61 0.43
N LEU A 87 11.56 -12.95 0.36
CA LEU A 87 10.63 -12.48 -0.66
C LEU A 87 9.76 -11.34 -0.15
N VAL A 88 9.32 -10.48 -1.06
CA VAL A 88 8.37 -9.43 -0.75
C VAL A 88 6.93 -9.93 -0.95
N VAL A 89 6.06 -9.70 0.04
CA VAL A 89 4.62 -9.97 -0.07
C VAL A 89 3.87 -8.70 -0.44
N VAL A 90 3.18 -8.72 -1.57
CA VAL A 90 2.32 -7.62 -2.03
C VAL A 90 0.86 -8.09 -1.98
N GLU A 91 0.09 -7.60 -1.01
CA GLU A 91 -1.33 -7.92 -0.90
C GLU A 91 -2.12 -7.24 -2.02
N ASP A 92 -2.80 -8.02 -2.86
CA ASP A 92 -3.90 -7.52 -3.69
C ASP A 92 -5.20 -7.57 -2.87
N ALA A 93 -5.51 -6.43 -2.27
CA ALA A 93 -6.65 -6.21 -1.40
C ALA A 93 -7.81 -5.49 -2.13
N ALA A 94 -7.89 -5.62 -3.46
CA ALA A 94 -8.91 -4.94 -4.26
C ALA A 94 -10.36 -5.30 -3.86
N HIS A 95 -10.59 -6.46 -3.22
CA HIS A 95 -11.91 -6.90 -2.74
C HIS A 95 -12.06 -6.87 -1.21
N SER A 96 -11.01 -6.51 -0.46
CA SER A 96 -10.90 -6.81 0.97
C SER A 96 -10.64 -5.59 1.85
N LEU A 97 -10.94 -4.39 1.35
CA LEU A 97 -10.73 -3.12 2.06
C LEU A 97 -11.26 -3.12 3.51
N THR A 98 -12.42 -3.73 3.74
CA THR A 98 -13.06 -3.80 5.07
C THR A 98 -12.77 -5.09 5.83
N SER A 99 -11.96 -5.98 5.26
CA SER A 99 -11.71 -7.30 5.80
C SER A 99 -10.58 -7.32 6.81
N LYS A 100 -10.59 -8.32 7.69
CA LYS A 100 -9.56 -8.53 8.70
C LYS A 100 -9.08 -9.99 8.69
N TYR A 101 -7.79 -10.17 8.94
CA TYR A 101 -7.18 -11.46 9.24
C TYR A 101 -6.67 -11.42 10.68
N ARG A 102 -7.22 -12.29 11.55
CA ARG A 102 -6.86 -12.37 12.97
C ARG A 102 -6.86 -11.01 13.71
N GLY A 103 -7.80 -10.14 13.34
CA GLY A 103 -7.95 -8.79 13.93
C GLY A 103 -7.18 -7.68 13.19
N THR A 104 -6.21 -8.03 12.34
CA THR A 104 -5.42 -7.08 11.54
C THR A 104 -6.12 -6.77 10.22
N CYS A 105 -6.15 -5.49 9.81
CA CYS A 105 -6.76 -5.07 8.56
C CYS A 105 -6.04 -5.66 7.35
N SER A 106 -6.79 -6.07 6.33
CA SER A 106 -6.22 -6.42 5.03
C SER A 106 -5.43 -5.24 4.43
N ALA A 107 -4.46 -5.53 3.58
CA ALA A 107 -3.51 -4.56 3.01
C ALA A 107 -2.46 -4.00 4.00
N THR A 108 -2.50 -4.41 5.28
CA THR A 108 -1.57 -3.94 6.32
C THR A 108 -0.61 -5.02 6.85
N ILE A 109 -0.64 -6.23 6.26
CA ILE A 109 0.05 -7.42 6.79
C ILE A 109 1.33 -7.70 6.00
N GLY A 110 1.20 -7.72 4.66
CA GLY A 110 2.30 -7.83 3.72
C GLY A 110 3.19 -6.60 3.74
N HIS A 111 4.24 -6.61 2.93
CA HIS A 111 5.18 -5.49 2.85
C HIS A 111 4.55 -4.27 2.17
N ILE A 112 3.69 -4.53 1.17
CA ILE A 112 2.89 -3.55 0.46
C ILE A 112 1.46 -4.09 0.34
N GLY A 113 0.46 -3.24 0.49
CA GLY A 113 -0.95 -3.56 0.18
C GLY A 113 -1.51 -2.68 -0.92
N CYS A 114 -2.34 -3.23 -1.79
CA CYS A 114 -2.96 -2.53 -2.91
C CYS A 114 -4.48 -2.57 -2.79
N ILE A 115 -5.11 -1.41 -2.76
CA ILE A 115 -6.56 -1.25 -2.63
C ILE A 115 -7.12 -0.65 -3.92
N SER A 116 -8.28 -1.13 -4.33
CA SER A 116 -9.04 -0.58 -5.45
C SER A 116 -10.25 0.18 -4.93
N PHE A 117 -10.49 1.34 -5.52
CA PHE A 117 -11.73 2.11 -5.34
C PHE A 117 -12.51 2.21 -6.66
N HIS A 118 -12.45 1.18 -7.51
CA HIS A 118 -13.29 1.12 -8.70
C HIS A 118 -14.79 1.16 -8.31
N GLU A 119 -15.66 1.63 -9.20
CA GLU A 119 -17.09 1.83 -8.97
C GLU A 119 -17.83 0.58 -8.47
N THR A 120 -17.31 -0.60 -8.80
CA THR A 120 -17.86 -1.90 -8.37
C THR A 120 -17.32 -2.39 -7.03
N LYS A 121 -16.43 -1.63 -6.37
CA LYS A 121 -15.84 -1.99 -5.07
C LYS A 121 -16.68 -1.44 -3.93
N ASN A 122 -16.39 -1.91 -2.71
CA ASN A 122 -17.13 -1.57 -1.49
C ASN A 122 -17.16 -0.07 -1.21
N ILE A 123 -16.07 0.64 -1.55
CA ILE A 123 -15.95 2.09 -1.41
C ILE A 123 -15.39 2.62 -2.73
N THR A 124 -15.98 3.69 -3.25
CA THR A 124 -15.57 4.33 -4.51
C THR A 124 -15.61 5.86 -4.39
N PRO A 125 -14.67 6.59 -5.01
CA PRO A 125 -14.71 8.03 -5.10
C PRO A 125 -15.63 8.56 -6.21
N GLY A 126 -16.66 7.79 -6.62
CA GLY A 126 -17.51 8.15 -7.74
C GLY A 126 -16.90 7.84 -9.11
N GLY A 127 -16.18 6.71 -9.22
CA GLY A 127 -15.64 6.25 -10.50
C GLY A 127 -14.44 5.32 -10.32
N GLN A 128 -13.22 5.86 -10.42
CA GLN A 128 -11.99 5.08 -10.33
C GLN A 128 -11.02 5.68 -9.31
N GLY A 129 -10.25 4.81 -8.66
CA GLY A 129 -9.23 5.19 -7.71
C GLY A 129 -8.52 3.96 -7.15
N GLY A 130 -7.47 4.21 -6.37
CA GLY A 130 -6.75 3.18 -5.65
C GLY A 130 -5.84 3.78 -4.59
N ALA A 131 -5.33 2.92 -3.73
CA ALA A 131 -4.31 3.28 -2.75
C ALA A 131 -3.26 2.17 -2.67
N VAL A 132 -2.03 2.58 -2.41
CA VAL A 132 -0.94 1.68 -2.04
C VAL A 132 -0.58 1.98 -0.60
N LEU A 133 -0.61 0.94 0.24
CA LEU A 133 -0.18 0.98 1.63
C LEU A 133 1.23 0.43 1.68
N VAL A 134 2.15 1.21 2.25
CA VAL A 134 3.53 0.80 2.45
C VAL A 134 3.67 0.48 3.93
N ASN A 135 3.84 -0.81 4.24
CA ASN A 135 3.84 -1.33 5.63
C ASN A 135 5.27 -1.55 6.15
N ARG A 136 6.27 -1.14 5.37
CA ARG A 136 7.69 -1.33 5.64
C ARG A 136 8.40 0.00 5.43
N SER A 137 9.02 0.51 6.49
CA SER A 137 9.65 1.84 6.52
C SER A 137 10.71 2.00 5.44
N GLU A 138 11.45 0.93 5.14
CA GLU A 138 12.51 0.89 4.13
C GLU A 138 12.00 1.08 2.70
N LEU A 139 10.69 0.94 2.46
CA LEU A 139 10.08 1.12 1.15
C LEU A 139 9.44 2.51 0.97
N VAL A 140 9.35 3.33 2.03
CA VAL A 140 8.61 4.60 2.02
C VAL A 140 9.24 5.62 1.07
N ASP A 141 10.55 5.87 1.19
CA ASP A 141 11.25 6.83 0.33
C ASP A 141 11.12 6.46 -1.15
N ARG A 142 11.29 5.17 -1.45
CA ARG A 142 11.15 4.67 -2.82
C ARG A 142 9.71 4.79 -3.32
N ALA A 143 8.72 4.54 -2.48
CA ALA A 143 7.31 4.71 -2.83
C ALA A 143 6.98 6.17 -3.16
N GLU A 144 7.51 7.11 -2.39
CA GLU A 144 7.35 8.54 -2.64
C GLU A 144 7.96 8.94 -3.98
N VAL A 145 9.21 8.53 -4.25
CA VAL A 145 9.89 8.78 -5.53
C VAL A 145 9.10 8.21 -6.70
N VAL A 146 8.70 6.94 -6.63
CA VAL A 146 7.95 6.26 -7.71
C VAL A 146 6.60 6.93 -7.96
N SER A 147 5.92 7.41 -6.91
CA SER A 147 4.59 8.01 -7.00
C SER A 147 4.58 9.42 -7.61
N ASP A 148 5.69 10.14 -7.48
CA ASP A 148 5.85 11.53 -7.89
C ASP A 148 6.84 11.66 -9.05
N ASN A 149 6.52 10.99 -10.15
CA ASN A 149 7.23 11.07 -11.43
C ASN A 149 8.72 10.67 -11.35
N GLY A 150 9.13 9.94 -10.31
CA GLY A 150 10.51 9.53 -10.13
C GLY A 150 11.38 10.53 -9.39
N THR A 151 10.79 11.53 -8.74
CA THR A 151 11.51 12.64 -8.11
C THR A 151 11.49 12.55 -6.58
N ASN A 152 12.54 13.04 -5.92
CA ASN A 152 12.57 13.20 -4.46
C ASN A 152 11.88 14.52 -4.00
N ARG A 153 10.88 14.99 -4.75
CA ARG A 153 10.15 16.23 -4.46
C ARG A 153 9.51 16.23 -3.09
N VAL A 154 9.10 15.07 -2.57
CA VAL A 154 8.52 14.93 -1.24
C VAL A 154 9.53 15.29 -0.14
N GLN A 155 10.77 14.82 -0.26
CA GLN A 155 11.87 15.13 0.67
C GLN A 155 12.21 16.62 0.63
N PHE A 156 12.23 17.23 -0.57
CA PHE A 156 12.35 18.68 -0.73
C PHE A 156 11.22 19.45 -0.03
N LEU A 157 9.96 19.03 -0.18
CA LEU A 157 8.82 19.66 0.51
C LEU A 157 8.86 19.48 2.03
N ARG A 158 9.55 18.46 2.54
CA ARG A 158 9.83 18.27 3.98
C ARG A 158 11.03 19.10 4.48
N GLY A 159 11.72 19.81 3.59
CA GLY A 159 12.90 20.62 3.93
C GLY A 159 14.18 19.80 4.15
N GLU A 160 14.19 18.53 3.77
CA GLU A 160 15.33 17.62 3.93
C GLU A 160 16.43 17.90 2.88
N LEU A 161 16.04 18.47 1.73
CA LEU A 161 16.90 18.77 0.60
C LEU A 161 16.73 20.22 0.14
N PRO A 162 17.79 20.87 -0.38
CA PRO A 162 17.71 22.25 -0.86
C PRO A 162 16.98 22.38 -2.21
N MET A 163 16.98 21.30 -3.03
CA MET A 163 16.26 21.20 -4.30
C MET A 163 15.87 19.74 -4.55
N TYR A 164 14.86 19.52 -5.41
CA TYR A 164 14.49 18.18 -5.85
C TYR A 164 15.15 17.83 -7.19
N GLU A 165 15.35 16.54 -7.41
CA GLU A 165 16.01 15.95 -8.55
C GLU A 165 15.24 14.73 -9.04
N TRP A 166 15.52 14.34 -10.28
CA TRP A 166 15.04 13.08 -10.84
C TRP A 166 15.96 11.93 -10.39
N GLN A 167 15.41 10.95 -9.67
CA GLN A 167 16.16 9.88 -9.01
C GLN A 167 16.02 8.53 -9.72
N ASP A 168 14.83 8.19 -10.20
CA ASP A 168 14.54 6.88 -10.80
C ASP A 168 13.33 6.95 -11.73
N VAL A 169 13.01 5.88 -12.44
CA VAL A 169 11.77 5.74 -13.18
C VAL A 169 10.58 5.78 -12.21
N GLY A 170 9.69 6.75 -12.40
CA GLY A 170 8.41 6.84 -11.69
C GLY A 170 7.24 7.04 -12.64
N SER A 171 6.07 7.26 -12.07
CA SER A 171 4.86 7.62 -12.79
C SER A 171 4.07 8.63 -11.99
N ASN A 172 2.98 9.16 -12.55
CA ASN A 172 2.05 9.99 -11.81
C ASN A 172 0.92 9.11 -11.24
N HIS A 173 1.05 8.74 -9.96
CA HIS A 173 0.09 7.87 -9.27
C HIS A 173 -0.80 8.64 -8.28
N ILE A 174 -0.97 9.95 -8.51
CA ILE A 174 -1.75 10.82 -7.62
C ILE A 174 -3.24 10.75 -7.97
N MET A 175 -4.06 10.41 -6.98
CA MET A 175 -5.52 10.50 -7.11
C MET A 175 -5.96 11.97 -7.00
N SER A 176 -6.90 12.38 -7.85
CA SER A 176 -7.44 13.74 -7.85
C SER A 176 -8.07 14.10 -6.49
N GLU A 177 -7.77 15.30 -5.99
CA GLU A 177 -8.37 15.82 -4.76
C GLU A 177 -9.90 15.93 -4.85
N PHE A 178 -10.43 16.21 -6.03
CA PHE A 178 -11.88 16.27 -6.26
C PHE A 178 -12.58 14.93 -5.99
N LEU A 179 -11.87 13.82 -6.15
CA LEU A 179 -12.39 12.47 -5.97
C LEU A 179 -12.33 12.02 -4.49
N LEU A 180 -11.38 12.55 -3.70
CA LEU A 180 -11.16 12.12 -2.31
C LEU A 180 -12.38 12.22 -1.38
N PRO A 181 -13.21 13.29 -1.42
CA PRO A 181 -14.37 13.41 -0.54
C PRO A 181 -15.40 12.29 -0.73
N PHE A 182 -15.47 11.72 -1.93
CA PHE A 182 -16.43 10.67 -2.28
C PHE A 182 -16.04 9.30 -1.72
N CYS A 183 -14.78 9.10 -1.30
CA CYS A 183 -14.36 7.93 -0.52
C CYS A 183 -14.97 7.90 0.90
N GLY A 184 -15.84 8.85 1.26
CA GLY A 184 -16.57 8.85 2.52
C GLY A 184 -15.66 9.05 3.74
N PRO A 185 -16.00 8.49 4.91
CA PRO A 185 -15.26 8.76 6.14
C PRO A 185 -13.83 8.23 6.17
N ILE A 186 -13.25 7.70 5.06
CA ILE A 186 -11.79 7.42 4.95
C ILE A 186 -10.96 8.65 5.35
N SER A 187 -11.43 9.87 5.06
CA SER A 187 -10.83 11.13 5.54
C SER A 187 -10.78 11.29 7.07
N ARG A 188 -11.57 10.52 7.82
CA ARG A 188 -11.57 10.44 9.30
C ARG A 188 -10.79 9.24 9.84
N TRP A 189 -10.26 8.35 9.01
CA TRP A 189 -9.33 7.32 9.45
C TRP A 189 -8.05 8.06 9.81
N ARG A 190 -7.89 8.38 11.10
CA ARG A 190 -6.66 9.00 11.61
C ARG A 190 -5.52 8.04 11.35
N MET A 191 -4.82 8.25 10.25
CA MET A 191 -3.46 7.77 10.10
C MET A 191 -2.62 8.49 11.17
N PRO A 192 -1.83 7.75 11.98
CA PRO A 192 -1.01 8.36 13.00
C PRO A 192 0.11 9.18 12.33
N PHE A 193 -0.19 10.44 12.02
CA PHE A 193 0.82 11.46 11.77
C PHE A 193 1.39 11.87 13.13
N SER A 194 2.48 11.24 13.54
CA SER A 194 3.41 11.89 14.45
C SER A 194 4.18 12.93 13.64
N ARG A 195 3.69 14.17 13.61
CA ARG A 195 4.63 15.29 13.43
C ARG A 195 5.56 15.24 14.64
N PRO A 196 6.89 15.18 14.49
CA PRO A 196 7.75 15.53 15.61
C PRO A 196 7.39 16.97 15.99
N ASP A 197 7.03 17.17 17.25
CA ASP A 197 6.83 18.50 17.81
C ASP A 197 8.15 19.27 17.64
N SER A 198 8.28 20.07 16.58
CA SER A 198 9.27 21.12 16.55
C SER A 198 8.73 22.26 17.42
N GLU A 199 9.37 22.45 18.57
CA GLU A 199 9.18 23.58 19.45
C GLU A 199 9.45 24.88 18.69
N PHE A 200 8.42 25.44 18.06
CA PHE A 200 8.33 26.88 17.85
C PHE A 200 7.42 27.45 18.92
N GLY A 201 8.06 27.97 19.97
CA GLY A 201 7.39 28.73 21.00
C GLY A 201 6.79 29.99 20.43
N THR A 202 5.47 30.11 20.53
CA THR A 202 4.83 31.37 20.93
C THR A 202 3.65 31.06 21.82
N ASP A 203 3.78 31.58 23.02
CA ASP A 203 2.85 31.63 24.14
C ASP A 203 1.46 32.13 23.73
N THR A 204 0.44 31.27 23.85
CA THR A 204 -0.92 31.65 24.29
C THR A 204 -1.71 30.41 24.70
N LYS A 205 -2.12 30.38 25.97
CA LYS A 205 -3.22 29.56 26.51
C LYS A 205 -4.09 30.48 27.38
N PRO A 206 -5.34 30.13 27.76
CA PRO A 206 -6.10 28.92 27.45
C PRO A 206 -7.59 29.18 27.08
N HIS A 207 -8.23 28.24 26.38
CA HIS A 207 -9.59 27.85 26.74
C HIS A 207 -9.78 26.34 26.62
N SER A 208 -10.31 25.79 27.71
CA SER A 208 -10.49 24.40 28.04
C SER A 208 -11.64 23.75 27.30
N ILE A 209 -11.40 22.61 26.66
CA ILE A 209 -12.37 21.51 26.62
C ILE A 209 -11.57 20.23 26.91
N ARG A 210 -11.73 19.72 28.14
CA ARG A 210 -11.32 18.35 28.49
C ARG A 210 -12.34 17.40 27.88
N SER A 211 -11.96 16.66 26.85
CA SER A 211 -12.56 15.35 26.58
C SER A 211 -11.55 14.27 26.96
N ARG A 212 -11.85 13.59 28.05
CA ARG A 212 -11.14 12.41 28.54
C ARG A 212 -11.81 11.22 27.87
N THR A 213 -11.17 10.61 26.88
CA THR A 213 -11.62 9.31 26.36
C THR A 213 -10.41 8.42 26.10
N LEU A 214 -10.30 7.43 26.98
CA LEU A 214 -9.64 6.12 26.94
C LEU A 214 -8.75 5.82 25.71
N MET A 215 -7.48 5.52 25.99
CA MET A 215 -6.63 4.78 25.06
C MET A 215 -7.25 3.40 24.81
N ASP A 216 -7.65 3.13 23.57
CA ASP A 216 -7.68 1.77 23.05
C ASP A 216 -6.48 1.57 22.11
N GLY A 217 -5.84 0.40 22.21
CA GLY A 217 -4.61 0.07 21.49
C GLY A 217 -4.84 -0.40 20.06
N SER A 218 -5.72 0.24 19.29
CA SER A 218 -6.16 -0.25 17.97
C SER A 218 -5.61 0.51 16.75
N THR A 219 -4.63 1.40 16.91
CA THR A 219 -4.16 2.25 15.80
C THR A 219 -3.16 1.52 14.90
N CYS A 220 -3.59 1.10 13.71
CA CYS A 220 -2.72 0.60 12.64
C CYS A 220 -1.71 1.69 12.23
N GLN A 221 -0.41 1.42 12.37
CA GLN A 221 0.67 2.19 11.78
C GLN A 221 0.88 1.74 10.33
N SER A 222 0.10 2.29 9.40
CA SER A 222 0.31 2.09 7.96
C SER A 222 0.26 3.45 7.26
N TYR A 223 1.20 3.72 6.35
CA TYR A 223 1.24 4.98 5.61
C TYR A 223 0.29 4.89 4.40
N LEU A 224 -0.82 5.63 4.44
CA LEU A 224 -1.72 5.85 3.31
C LEU A 224 -1.53 7.28 2.85
N ARG A 225 -1.01 7.45 1.62
CA ARG A 225 -0.91 8.77 1.02
C ARG A 225 -1.90 8.89 -0.13
N THR A 226 -2.88 9.75 0.08
CA THR A 226 -3.59 10.44 -0.99
C THR A 226 -3.00 11.85 -1.02
N ALA A 227 -2.20 12.18 -2.03
CA ALA A 227 -1.59 13.50 -2.12
C ALA A 227 -2.67 14.55 -2.43
N SER A 228 -2.99 15.38 -1.44
CA SER A 228 -3.74 16.62 -1.61
C SER A 228 -2.78 17.80 -1.47
N ILE A 229 -2.62 18.60 -2.52
CA ILE A 229 -1.94 19.89 -2.52
C ILE A 229 -2.99 20.96 -2.20
N THR A 230 -3.16 21.28 -0.93
CA THR A 230 -3.80 22.53 -0.52
C THR A 230 -2.86 23.29 0.42
N ASP A 231 -2.82 24.62 0.20
CA ASP A 231 -2.01 25.68 0.84
C ASP A 231 -0.62 25.90 0.19
N THR A 232 -0.24 27.05 -0.38
CA THR A 232 -0.66 28.45 -0.20
C THR A 232 -0.42 29.28 -1.48
N PHE A 233 -1.45 29.94 -2.02
CA PHE A 233 -1.28 31.19 -2.74
C PHE A 233 -2.18 32.24 -2.09
N SER A 234 -1.61 33.02 -1.18
CA SER A 234 -2.13 34.32 -0.77
C SER A 234 -1.29 35.39 -1.45
N THR A 235 -1.86 36.03 -2.48
CA THR A 235 -1.50 37.37 -2.94
C THR A 235 -2.79 38.14 -3.15
#